data_AF-A0A8B9J3X6-F1
#
_entry.id   AF-A0A8B9J3X6-F1
#
_cell.length_a   1.000
_cell.length_b   1.000
_cell.length_c   1.000
_cell.angle_alpha   90.00
_cell.angle_beta   90.00
_cell.angle_gamma   90.00
#
_symmetry.space_group_name_H-M   'P 1'
#
loop_
_entity.id
_entity.type
_entity.pdbx_description
1 polymer ?
#
loop_
_entity_poly.entity_id
_entity_poly.type
_entity_poly.pdbx_seq_one_letter_code
_entity_poly.pdbx_strand_id
1 'polypeptide(L)'
;DRSVDSWSNTVLYNCRSSSDPVGQEVIWALGAGCRDITNLHTAPLQPCQQPSRFSNRCLQTIGRCWPNLQQVGVGGAGCGIQGLASLVRNCAGVTVLELDHMSEISQEGAAELCREGLQHLHTLIFISTPVTPKALLHFNSVCVKLKNIVVQMSIADYFEDAESEEAKRLFEEIVSNLQALRKRPGLADILQIKVDRP
;
A
#
# COMPACT_ATOMS: atom_id res chain seq x y z
N ASP A 1 19.53 5.02 -5.30
CA ASP A 1 19.20 6.13 -6.20
C ASP A 1 18.22 7.07 -5.53
N ARG A 2 18.59 8.36 -5.40
CA ARG A 2 17.67 9.40 -4.92
C ARG A 2 17.07 10.07 -6.16
N SER A 3 15.84 9.72 -6.55
CA SER A 3 15.08 10.61 -7.44
C SER A 3 14.41 11.67 -6.57
N VAL A 4 14.69 12.92 -6.90
CA VAL A 4 14.09 14.11 -6.30
C VAL A 4 12.95 14.50 -7.22
N ASP A 5 11.73 14.08 -6.89
CA ASP A 5 10.53 14.57 -7.58
C ASP A 5 9.89 15.68 -6.75
N SER A 6 9.79 16.84 -7.39
CA SER A 6 9.38 18.12 -6.84
C SER A 6 7.90 18.15 -6.42
N TRP A 7 7.65 18.26 -5.11
CA TRP A 7 6.34 18.65 -4.58
C TRP A 7 6.52 19.66 -3.44
N SER A 8 5.79 20.77 -3.56
CA SER A 8 5.94 22.02 -2.83
C SER A 8 5.76 21.88 -1.31
N ASN A 9 6.60 22.59 -0.53
CA ASN A 9 6.51 22.87 0.92
C ASN A 9 6.22 21.70 1.88
N THR A 10 6.50 20.47 1.47
CA THR A 10 6.16 19.25 2.21
C THR A 10 7.44 18.53 2.65
N VAL A 11 7.57 18.21 3.94
CA VAL A 11 8.69 17.37 4.42
C VAL A 11 8.44 15.94 3.97
N LEU A 12 9.12 15.54 2.88
CA LEU A 12 9.13 14.18 2.34
C LEU A 12 10.25 13.38 3.00
N TYR A 13 9.92 12.25 3.63
CA TYR A 13 10.92 11.28 4.08
C TYR A 13 10.80 9.98 3.28
N ASN A 14 11.89 9.61 2.60
CA ASN A 14 11.99 8.40 1.79
C ASN A 14 13.24 7.62 2.22
N CYS A 15 13.06 6.57 3.04
CA CYS A 15 14.14 5.70 3.47
C CYS A 15 13.76 4.26 3.14
N ARG A 16 14.38 3.72 2.09
CA ARG A 16 14.14 2.36 1.62
C ARG A 16 15.48 1.65 1.52
N SER A 17 15.55 0.46 2.10
CA SER A 17 16.74 -0.39 2.14
C SER A 17 16.31 -1.85 2.05
N SER A 18 17.08 -2.67 1.31
CA SER A 18 16.84 -4.10 1.16
C SER A 18 17.57 -4.93 2.23
N SER A 19 18.76 -4.51 2.64
CA SER A 19 19.59 -5.20 3.65
C SER A 19 19.27 -4.77 5.08
N ASP A 20 18.90 -3.51 5.27
CA ASP A 20 18.62 -2.91 6.58
C ASP A 20 17.32 -2.09 6.52
N PRO A 21 16.16 -2.75 6.32
CA PRO A 21 14.86 -2.08 6.26
C PRO A 21 14.57 -1.37 7.58
N VAL A 22 13.89 -0.23 7.53
CA VAL A 22 13.62 0.63 8.69
C VAL A 22 12.93 -0.16 9.81
N GLY A 23 13.54 -0.19 11.00
CA GLY A 23 12.94 -0.73 12.22
C GLY A 23 12.12 0.30 13.00
N GLN A 24 11.36 -0.19 13.98
CA GLN A 24 10.52 0.66 14.84
C GLN A 24 11.33 1.74 15.58
N GLU A 25 12.54 1.41 16.01
CA GLU A 25 13.45 2.29 16.72
C GLU A 25 13.84 3.53 15.89
N VAL A 26 14.05 3.35 14.59
CA VAL A 26 14.37 4.44 13.66
C VAL A 26 13.15 5.33 13.46
N ILE A 27 11.97 4.73 13.27
CA ILE A 27 10.69 5.45 13.13
C ILE A 27 10.43 6.30 14.37
N TRP A 28 10.62 5.74 15.56
CA TRP A 28 10.45 6.45 16.83
C TRP A 28 11.42 7.63 16.96
N ALA A 29 12.71 7.42 16.67
CA ALA A 29 13.71 8.48 16.73
C ALA A 29 13.37 9.64 15.77
N LEU A 30 12.94 9.31 14.54
CA LEU A 30 12.49 10.31 13.56
C LEU A 30 11.23 11.03 14.05
N GLY A 31 10.25 10.31 14.57
CA GLY A 31 9.01 10.89 15.09
C GLY A 31 9.21 11.77 16.32
N ALA A 32 10.30 11.56 17.08
CA ALA A 32 10.67 12.45 18.18
C ALA A 32 11.23 13.79 17.69
N GLY A 33 11.96 13.80 16.56
CA GLY A 33 12.63 14.99 16.02
C GLY A 33 11.88 15.73 14.91
N CYS A 34 11.05 15.03 14.14
CA CYS A 34 10.43 15.54 12.92
C CYS A 34 8.91 15.31 12.94
N ARG A 35 8.13 16.09 13.71
CA ARG A 35 6.68 15.85 13.85
C ARG A 35 5.81 16.34 12.69
N ASP A 36 6.35 17.23 11.85
CA ASP A 36 5.60 17.89 10.78
C ASP A 36 5.68 17.15 9.44
N ILE A 37 6.11 15.88 9.44
CA ILE A 37 6.10 15.05 8.24
C ILE A 37 4.65 14.79 7.83
N THR A 38 4.32 15.18 6.60
CA THR A 38 3.03 14.89 5.98
C THR A 38 3.14 13.80 4.92
N ASN A 39 4.36 13.51 4.42
CA ASN A 39 4.58 12.52 3.37
C ASN A 39 5.71 11.55 3.77
N LEU A 40 5.38 10.27 3.84
CA LEU A 40 6.29 9.25 4.34
C LEU A 40 6.27 8.00 3.46
N HIS A 41 7.44 7.60 2.94
CA HIS A 41 7.61 6.33 2.23
C HIS A 41 8.72 5.51 2.90
N THR A 42 8.34 4.35 3.43
CA THR A 42 9.24 3.48 4.21
C THR A 42 9.09 2.00 3.87
N ALA A 43 8.36 1.66 2.81
CA ALA A 43 8.29 0.29 2.33
C ALA A 43 9.70 -0.27 2.02
N PRO A 44 10.07 -1.44 2.55
CA PRO A 44 11.35 -2.09 2.26
C PRO A 44 11.58 -2.28 0.75
N LEU A 45 12.83 -2.15 0.30
CA LEU A 45 13.19 -2.54 -1.06
C LEU A 45 13.20 -4.07 -1.15
N GLN A 46 12.82 -4.59 -2.32
CA GLN A 46 12.77 -6.02 -2.58
C GLN A 46 13.89 -6.46 -3.54
N PRO A 47 14.47 -7.66 -3.34
CA PRO A 47 14.20 -8.60 -2.25
C PRO A 47 14.73 -8.11 -0.89
N CYS A 48 13.96 -8.30 0.18
CA CYS A 48 14.31 -7.85 1.53
C CYS A 48 14.99 -8.97 2.35
N GLN A 49 16.17 -8.69 2.92
CA GLN A 49 16.93 -9.64 3.75
C GLN A 49 16.33 -9.80 5.16
N GLN A 50 15.54 -8.83 5.62
CA GLN A 50 14.91 -8.83 6.95
C GLN A 50 13.40 -8.52 6.84
N PRO A 51 12.60 -9.39 6.22
CA PRO A 51 11.22 -9.11 5.84
C PRO A 51 10.28 -8.83 7.04
N SER A 52 10.66 -9.25 8.24
CA SER A 52 9.90 -9.04 9.48
C SER A 52 10.28 -7.78 10.25
N ARG A 53 11.36 -7.08 9.88
CA ARG A 53 11.83 -5.90 10.61
C ARG A 53 10.87 -4.72 10.46
N PHE A 54 10.41 -4.45 9.23
CA PHE A 54 9.30 -3.54 9.01
C PHE A 54 7.98 -4.29 9.23
N SER A 55 7.24 -3.94 10.29
CA SER A 55 6.12 -4.76 10.80
C SER A 55 4.93 -3.93 11.26
N ASN A 56 3.87 -4.59 11.74
CA ASN A 56 2.73 -3.92 12.39
C ASN A 56 3.14 -2.92 13.49
N ARG A 57 4.22 -3.18 14.22
CA ARG A 57 4.73 -2.22 15.23
C ARG A 57 5.28 -0.94 14.59
N CYS A 58 5.88 -1.05 13.39
CA CYS A 58 6.32 0.09 12.60
C CYS A 58 5.12 0.93 12.18
N LEU A 59 4.08 0.29 11.61
CA LEU A 59 2.83 0.98 11.21
C LEU A 59 2.14 1.71 12.37
N GLN A 60 2.06 1.05 13.54
CA GLN A 60 1.49 1.66 14.75
C GLN A 60 2.32 2.86 15.22
N THR A 61 3.64 2.78 15.10
CA THR A 61 4.54 3.87 15.49
C THR A 61 4.43 5.05 14.53
N ILE A 62 4.35 4.78 13.21
CA ILE A 62 4.06 5.80 12.19
C ILE A 62 2.80 6.58 12.55
N GLY A 63 1.70 5.87 12.83
CA GLY A 63 0.42 6.50 13.19
C GLY A 63 0.51 7.40 14.42
N ARG A 64 1.31 7.02 15.43
CA ARG A 64 1.52 7.82 16.65
C ARG A 64 2.41 9.04 16.43
N CYS A 65 3.43 8.91 15.60
CA CYS A 65 4.43 9.94 15.38
C CYS A 65 3.94 11.06 14.46
N TRP A 66 3.10 10.72 13.47
CA TRP A 66 2.70 11.65 12.41
C TRP A 66 1.17 11.61 12.15
N PRO A 67 0.36 12.17 13.04
CA PRO A 67 -1.10 12.19 12.88
C PRO A 67 -1.57 13.01 11.66
N ASN A 68 -0.72 13.91 11.15
CA ASN A 68 -1.02 14.78 10.00
C ASN A 68 -0.54 14.21 8.66
N LEU A 69 -0.20 12.92 8.57
CA LEU A 69 0.17 12.30 7.30
C LEU A 69 -0.95 12.44 6.27
N GLN A 70 -0.57 12.90 5.09
CA GLN A 70 -1.39 13.01 3.90
C GLN A 70 -1.03 11.96 2.85
N GLN A 71 0.24 11.56 2.77
CA GLN A 71 0.72 10.55 1.84
C GLN A 71 1.58 9.54 2.58
N VAL A 72 1.27 8.26 2.42
CA VAL A 72 1.98 7.19 3.12
C VAL A 72 2.18 5.98 2.21
N GLY A 73 3.44 5.57 2.05
CA GLY A 73 3.84 4.34 1.37
C GLY A 73 4.51 3.38 2.36
N VAL A 74 3.85 2.24 2.58
CA VAL A 74 4.27 1.23 3.55
C VAL A 74 4.11 -0.16 2.96
N GLY A 75 4.82 -1.13 3.52
CA GLY A 75 4.90 -2.42 2.86
C GLY A 75 5.73 -3.48 3.58
N GLY A 76 5.91 -4.60 2.89
CA GLY A 76 6.68 -5.75 3.32
C GLY A 76 5.83 -6.81 4.04
N ALA A 77 6.33 -8.05 3.99
CA ALA A 77 5.65 -9.23 4.52
C ALA A 77 5.39 -9.20 6.04
N GLY A 78 6.11 -8.36 6.80
CA GLY A 78 5.88 -8.14 8.23
C GLY A 78 4.65 -7.27 8.55
N CYS A 79 4.06 -6.62 7.55
CA CYS A 79 2.87 -5.78 7.68
C CYS A 79 1.58 -6.59 7.45
N GLY A 80 0.52 -6.22 8.17
CA GLY A 80 -0.81 -6.77 7.96
C GLY A 80 -1.91 -5.78 8.28
N ILE A 81 -3.15 -6.21 8.11
CA ILE A 81 -4.35 -5.37 8.25
C ILE A 81 -4.41 -4.68 9.62
N GLN A 82 -4.10 -5.38 10.72
CA GLN A 82 -4.14 -4.78 12.06
C GLN A 82 -3.18 -3.59 12.23
N GLY A 83 -1.99 -3.66 11.63
CA GLY A 83 -1.04 -2.57 11.65
C GLY A 83 -1.51 -1.40 10.79
N LEU A 84 -2.02 -1.69 9.59
CA LEU A 84 -2.57 -0.68 8.67
C LEU A 84 -3.79 0.03 9.28
N ALA A 85 -4.71 -0.72 9.89
CA ALA A 85 -5.88 -0.21 10.61
C ALA A 85 -5.47 0.80 11.68
N SER A 86 -4.45 0.48 12.48
CA SER A 86 -3.91 1.41 13.48
C SER A 86 -3.29 2.66 12.85
N LEU A 87 -2.56 2.52 11.74
CA LEU A 87 -1.99 3.65 11.02
C LEU A 87 -3.09 4.58 10.51
N VAL A 88 -4.05 4.08 9.74
CA VAL A 88 -5.10 4.91 9.11
C VAL A 88 -6.08 5.50 10.14
N ARG A 89 -6.26 4.85 11.29
CA ARG A 89 -7.02 5.41 12.42
C ARG A 89 -6.38 6.67 12.98
N ASN A 90 -5.06 6.67 13.14
CA ASN A 90 -4.36 7.82 13.72
C ASN A 90 -4.02 8.90 12.67
N CYS A 91 -3.99 8.54 11.39
CA CYS A 91 -3.71 9.45 10.29
C CYS A 91 -4.99 9.74 9.47
N ALA A 92 -5.96 10.44 10.08
CA ALA A 92 -7.25 10.73 9.44
C ALA A 92 -7.15 11.59 8.16
N GLY A 93 -6.02 12.28 7.97
CA GLY A 93 -5.73 13.12 6.81
C GLY A 93 -5.18 12.38 5.59
N VAL A 94 -5.00 11.05 5.64
CA VAL A 94 -4.40 10.30 4.52
C VAL A 94 -5.26 10.42 3.26
N THR A 95 -4.62 10.95 2.23
CA THR A 95 -5.16 11.15 0.87
C THR A 95 -4.54 10.23 -0.16
N VAL A 96 -3.32 9.75 0.08
CA VAL A 96 -2.61 8.79 -0.76
C VAL A 96 -2.10 7.65 0.12
N LEU A 97 -2.52 6.43 -0.19
CA LEU A 97 -2.03 5.21 0.47
C LEU A 97 -1.41 4.30 -0.59
N GLU A 98 -0.14 3.95 -0.38
CA GLU A 98 0.59 2.97 -1.17
C GLU A 98 0.93 1.76 -0.30
N LEU A 99 0.56 0.57 -0.78
CA LEU A 99 0.80 -0.72 -0.16
C LEU A 99 1.76 -1.53 -1.06
N ASP A 100 2.92 -1.87 -0.52
CA ASP A 100 4.04 -2.42 -1.29
C ASP A 100 4.46 -3.80 -0.73
N HIS A 101 4.42 -4.87 -1.53
CA HIS A 101 4.78 -6.24 -1.12
C HIS A 101 4.16 -6.70 0.22
N MET A 102 2.87 -6.48 0.38
CA MET A 102 2.08 -6.99 1.52
C MET A 102 1.31 -8.25 1.15
N SER A 103 0.76 -8.92 2.17
CA SER A 103 -0.21 -9.98 1.95
C SER A 103 -1.51 -9.46 1.30
N GLU A 104 -2.29 -10.38 0.72
CA GLU A 104 -3.51 -10.05 -0.01
C GLU A 104 -4.49 -9.18 0.79
N ILE A 105 -5.03 -8.15 0.14
CA ILE A 105 -6.11 -7.32 0.67
C ILE A 105 -7.46 -7.89 0.21
N SER A 106 -8.14 -8.55 1.15
CA SER A 106 -9.50 -9.07 0.98
C SER A 106 -10.58 -7.99 1.16
N GLN A 107 -11.84 -8.33 0.92
CA GLN A 107 -12.97 -7.44 1.19
C GLN A 107 -13.06 -7.07 2.68
N GLU A 108 -12.81 -8.03 3.57
CA GLU A 108 -12.83 -7.83 5.03
C GLU A 108 -11.70 -6.88 5.44
N GLY A 109 -10.51 -7.06 4.87
CA GLY A 109 -9.39 -6.15 5.07
C GLY A 109 -9.73 -4.73 4.60
N ALA A 110 -10.30 -4.58 3.40
CA ALA A 110 -10.75 -3.29 2.90
C ALA A 110 -11.81 -2.64 3.80
N ALA A 111 -12.77 -3.43 4.30
CA ALA A 111 -13.81 -2.96 5.20
C ALA A 111 -13.26 -2.50 6.55
N GLU A 112 -12.28 -3.22 7.10
CA GLU A 112 -11.58 -2.79 8.30
C GLU A 112 -10.87 -1.45 8.07
N LEU A 113 -10.09 -1.31 7.00
CA LEU A 113 -9.37 -0.07 6.71
C LEU A 113 -10.30 1.13 6.48
N CYS A 114 -11.40 0.94 5.74
CA CYS A 114 -12.38 2.00 5.48
C CYS A 114 -13.18 2.39 6.73
N ARG A 115 -13.42 1.45 7.65
CA ARG A 115 -14.07 1.73 8.94
C ARG A 115 -13.16 2.50 9.87
N GLU A 116 -11.88 2.15 9.88
CA GLU A 116 -10.89 2.73 10.78
C GLU A 116 -10.39 4.10 10.31
N GLY A 117 -10.38 4.37 8.99
CA GLY A 117 -9.93 5.64 8.44
C GLY A 117 -10.30 5.85 6.97
N LEU A 118 -9.42 6.48 6.21
CA LEU A 118 -9.51 6.63 4.74
C LEU A 118 -10.69 7.46 4.19
N GLN A 119 -11.37 8.24 5.04
CA GLN A 119 -12.47 9.13 4.63
C GLN A 119 -12.04 10.23 3.65
N HIS A 120 -10.74 10.51 3.58
CA HIS A 120 -10.12 11.50 2.70
C HIS A 120 -9.28 10.88 1.57
N LEU A 121 -9.34 9.55 1.40
CA LEU A 121 -8.51 8.85 0.43
C LEU A 121 -8.89 9.25 -1.01
N HIS A 122 -7.90 9.74 -1.75
CA HIS A 122 -7.99 10.10 -3.16
C HIS A 122 -7.28 9.10 -4.07
N THR A 123 -6.15 8.55 -3.62
CA THR A 123 -5.33 7.64 -4.41
C THR A 123 -4.97 6.42 -3.59
N LEU A 124 -5.22 5.24 -4.16
CA LEU A 124 -4.84 3.95 -3.58
C LEU A 124 -3.93 3.21 -4.56
N ILE A 125 -2.76 2.78 -4.09
CA ILE A 125 -1.74 2.14 -4.92
C ILE A 125 -1.39 0.80 -4.29
N PHE A 126 -1.47 -0.27 -5.07
CA PHE A 126 -0.98 -1.59 -4.71
C PHE A 126 0.21 -1.91 -5.61
N ILE A 127 1.37 -2.16 -5.02
CA ILE A 127 2.59 -2.57 -5.71
C ILE A 127 2.94 -3.96 -5.18
N SER A 128 2.91 -4.97 -6.04
CA SER A 128 3.18 -6.36 -5.65
C SER A 128 2.41 -6.81 -4.40
N THR A 129 1.22 -6.24 -4.21
CA THR A 129 0.32 -6.51 -3.10
C THR A 129 -0.98 -7.01 -3.71
N PRO A 130 -1.25 -8.32 -3.63
CA PRO A 130 -2.48 -8.89 -4.15
C PRO A 130 -3.72 -8.18 -3.59
N VAL A 131 -4.74 -7.98 -4.44
CA VAL A 131 -5.99 -7.35 -4.03
C VAL A 131 -7.17 -8.01 -4.72
N THR A 132 -8.19 -8.38 -3.95
CA THR A 132 -9.37 -9.05 -4.49
C THR A 132 -10.28 -8.05 -5.22
N PRO A 133 -11.05 -8.50 -6.24
CA PRO A 133 -12.06 -7.66 -6.88
C PRO A 133 -13.08 -7.06 -5.91
N LYS A 134 -13.45 -7.83 -4.87
CA LYS A 134 -14.40 -7.39 -3.83
C LYS A 134 -13.83 -6.29 -2.95
N ALA A 135 -12.52 -6.32 -2.65
CA ALA A 135 -11.84 -5.23 -1.94
C ALA A 135 -11.90 -3.92 -2.71
N LEU A 136 -11.58 -3.95 -4.02
CA LEU A 136 -11.63 -2.76 -4.88
C LEU A 136 -13.05 -2.17 -4.98
N LEU A 137 -14.05 -3.04 -5.12
CA LEU A 137 -15.46 -2.63 -5.09
C LEU A 137 -15.83 -1.97 -3.76
N HIS A 138 -15.35 -2.53 -2.65
CA HIS A 138 -15.59 -1.96 -1.32
C HIS A 138 -14.97 -0.57 -1.17
N PHE A 139 -13.68 -0.40 -1.51
CA PHE A 139 -13.02 0.91 -1.49
C PHE A 139 -13.77 1.93 -2.34
N ASN A 140 -14.15 1.58 -3.56
CA ASN A 140 -14.90 2.47 -4.43
C ASN A 140 -16.28 2.86 -3.86
N SER A 141 -16.92 1.95 -3.10
CA SER A 141 -18.23 2.22 -2.50
C SER A 141 -18.16 3.10 -1.24
N VAL A 142 -17.09 2.98 -0.44
CA VAL A 142 -16.98 3.65 0.87
C VAL A 142 -16.12 4.92 0.79
N CYS A 143 -15.00 4.89 0.07
CA CYS A 143 -14.11 6.03 -0.09
C CYS A 143 -14.65 6.97 -1.17
N VAL A 144 -15.63 7.79 -0.85
CA VAL A 144 -16.35 8.68 -1.80
C VAL A 144 -15.45 9.73 -2.49
N LYS A 145 -14.24 9.96 -1.98
CA LYS A 145 -13.26 10.90 -2.57
C LYS A 145 -12.21 10.21 -3.45
N LEU A 146 -12.31 8.90 -3.62
CA LEU A 146 -11.35 8.12 -4.39
C LEU A 146 -11.42 8.51 -5.86
N LYS A 147 -10.26 8.87 -6.42
CA LYS A 147 -10.08 9.36 -7.79
C LYS A 147 -9.13 8.50 -8.60
N ASN A 148 -8.31 7.68 -7.94
CA ASN A 148 -7.32 6.85 -8.61
C ASN A 148 -7.05 5.58 -7.81
N ILE A 149 -7.04 4.45 -8.49
CA ILE A 149 -6.61 3.16 -7.98
C ILE A 149 -5.60 2.60 -8.97
N VAL A 150 -4.40 2.29 -8.48
CA VAL A 150 -3.36 1.64 -9.29
C VAL A 150 -3.08 0.29 -8.69
N VAL A 151 -3.17 -0.76 -9.49
CA VAL A 151 -2.77 -2.12 -9.12
C VAL A 151 -1.64 -2.54 -10.04
N GLN A 152 -0.43 -2.61 -9.50
CA GLN A 152 0.76 -3.13 -10.17
C GLN A 152 1.06 -4.53 -9.65
N MET A 153 1.16 -5.49 -10.55
CA MET A 153 1.33 -6.90 -10.20
C MET A 153 2.13 -7.68 -11.24
N SER A 154 2.78 -8.73 -10.80
CA SER A 154 3.43 -9.77 -11.57
C SER A 154 2.95 -11.15 -11.12
N ILE A 155 3.20 -12.19 -11.92
CA ILE A 155 2.88 -13.56 -11.56
C ILE A 155 3.64 -14.03 -10.30
N ALA A 156 4.86 -13.52 -10.08
CA ALA A 156 5.71 -13.86 -8.95
C ALA A 156 5.17 -13.32 -7.60
N ASP A 157 4.22 -12.37 -7.64
CA ASP A 157 3.57 -11.86 -6.42
C ASP A 157 2.54 -12.86 -5.85
N TYR A 158 2.09 -13.81 -6.67
CA TYR A 158 1.05 -14.79 -6.30
C TYR A 158 1.58 -16.22 -6.21
N PHE A 159 2.62 -16.55 -6.97
CA PHE A 159 3.10 -17.91 -7.13
C PHE A 159 4.63 -17.98 -7.01
N GLU A 160 5.11 -18.91 -6.19
CA GLU A 160 6.55 -19.21 -6.08
C GLU A 160 7.11 -19.79 -7.39
N ASP A 161 6.35 -20.68 -8.04
CA ASP A 161 6.67 -21.23 -9.37
C ASP A 161 5.85 -20.53 -10.46
N ALA A 162 6.28 -19.31 -10.77
CA ALA A 162 5.69 -18.46 -11.81
C ALA A 162 5.76 -19.04 -13.23
N GLU A 163 6.62 -20.04 -13.47
CA GLU A 163 6.76 -20.63 -14.81
C GLU A 163 5.81 -21.78 -15.07
N SER A 164 5.16 -22.32 -14.03
CA SER A 164 4.18 -23.39 -14.19
C SER A 164 2.96 -22.93 -15.00
N GLU A 165 2.46 -23.82 -15.87
CA GLU A 165 1.27 -23.56 -16.69
C GLU A 165 0.01 -23.31 -15.83
N GLU A 166 -0.07 -23.97 -14.67
CA GLU A 166 -1.15 -23.74 -13.70
C GLU A 166 -1.08 -22.33 -13.11
N ALA A 167 0.11 -21.85 -12.70
CA ALA A 167 0.27 -20.49 -12.20
C ALA A 167 -0.06 -19.45 -13.28
N LYS A 168 0.39 -19.67 -14.52
CA LYS A 168 0.08 -18.79 -15.66
C LYS A 168 -1.42 -18.70 -15.90
N ARG A 169 -2.12 -19.84 -15.92
CA ARG A 169 -3.58 -19.90 -16.08
C ARG A 169 -4.32 -19.19 -14.95
N LEU A 170 -3.96 -19.45 -13.70
CA LEU A 170 -4.61 -18.82 -12.54
C LEU A 170 -4.34 -17.31 -12.50
N PHE A 171 -3.11 -16.89 -12.84
CA PHE A 171 -2.76 -15.48 -12.92
C PHE A 171 -3.54 -14.75 -14.02
N GLU A 172 -3.71 -15.36 -15.19
CA GLU A 172 -4.56 -14.81 -16.25
C GLU A 172 -6.02 -14.64 -15.79
N GLU A 173 -6.55 -15.60 -15.01
CA GLU A 173 -7.89 -15.48 -14.41
C GLU A 173 -7.98 -14.31 -13.43
N ILE A 174 -6.97 -14.13 -12.56
CA ILE A 174 -6.90 -12.99 -11.63
C ILE A 174 -6.87 -11.66 -12.40
N VAL A 175 -6.00 -11.54 -13.41
CA VAL A 175 -5.89 -10.35 -14.25
C VAL A 175 -7.21 -10.08 -14.98
N SER A 176 -7.84 -11.10 -15.55
CA SER A 176 -9.15 -10.99 -16.22
C SER A 176 -10.25 -10.50 -15.27
N ASN A 177 -10.31 -11.05 -14.07
CA ASN A 177 -11.28 -10.65 -13.05
C ASN A 177 -11.11 -9.19 -12.63
N LEU A 178 -9.87 -8.73 -12.46
CA LEU A 178 -9.59 -7.33 -12.15
C LEU A 178 -9.89 -6.42 -13.35
N GLN A 179 -9.52 -6.81 -14.57
CA GLN A 179 -9.81 -6.05 -15.78
C GLN A 179 -11.31 -5.89 -16.03
N ALA A 180 -12.11 -6.90 -15.69
CA ALA A 180 -13.57 -6.81 -15.81
C ALA A 180 -14.16 -5.66 -14.96
N LEU A 181 -13.52 -5.29 -13.84
CA LEU A 181 -13.96 -4.17 -13.02
C LEU A 181 -13.84 -2.81 -13.72
N ARG A 182 -12.91 -2.67 -14.68
CA ARG A 182 -12.77 -1.44 -15.48
C ARG A 182 -13.98 -1.16 -16.37
N LYS A 183 -14.88 -2.12 -16.55
CA LYS A 183 -16.16 -1.91 -17.27
C LYS A 183 -17.26 -1.39 -16.36
N ARG A 184 -17.07 -1.36 -15.05
CA ARG A 184 -18.09 -0.96 -14.08
C ARG A 184 -18.13 0.56 -13.91
N PRO A 185 -19.33 1.18 -13.86
CA PRO A 185 -19.47 2.57 -13.47
C PRO A 185 -18.78 2.85 -12.13
N GLY A 186 -18.07 3.96 -12.05
CA GLY A 186 -17.29 4.36 -10.87
C GLY A 186 -15.84 3.86 -10.86
N LEU A 187 -15.54 2.71 -11.48
CA LEU A 187 -14.16 2.19 -11.58
C LEU A 187 -13.52 2.41 -12.95
N ALA A 188 -14.31 2.60 -14.01
CA ALA A 188 -13.82 2.70 -15.38
C ALA A 188 -12.73 3.76 -15.57
N ASP A 189 -12.90 4.91 -14.93
CA ASP A 189 -12.01 6.08 -15.10
C ASP A 189 -10.91 6.17 -14.03
N ILE A 190 -11.02 5.38 -12.95
CA ILE A 190 -10.10 5.47 -11.80
C ILE A 190 -9.23 4.24 -11.62
N LEU A 191 -9.62 3.07 -12.13
CA LEU A 191 -8.88 1.81 -11.96
C LEU A 191 -7.88 1.58 -13.09
N GLN A 192 -6.60 1.59 -12.72
CA GLN A 192 -5.47 1.27 -13.57
C GLN A 192 -4.85 -0.05 -13.13
N ILE A 193 -4.69 -0.99 -14.07
CA ILE A 193 -4.07 -2.29 -13.83
C ILE A 193 -2.80 -2.34 -14.68
N LYS A 194 -1.66 -2.52 -14.02
CA LYS A 194 -0.34 -2.65 -14.62
C LYS A 194 0.15 -4.06 -14.33
N VAL A 195 0.32 -4.85 -15.40
CA VAL A 195 0.83 -6.21 -15.28
C VAL A 195 2.26 -6.21 -15.79
N ASP A 196 3.19 -6.46 -14.89
CA ASP A 196 4.60 -6.63 -15.24
C ASP A 196 4.75 -8.01 -15.87
N ARG A 197 5.14 -8.03 -17.15
CA ARG A 197 5.42 -9.27 -17.87
C ARG A 197 6.89 -9.64 -17.63
N PRO A 198 7.21 -10.93 -17.47
CA PRO A 198 8.58 -11.41 -17.41
C PRO A 198 9.36 -11.09 -18.70
#